data_AF-A0A1A0NLI1-F1
#
_entry.id   AF-A0A1A0NLI1-F1
#
_cell.length_a   1.000
_cell.length_b   1.000
_cell.length_c   1.000
_cell.angle_alpha   90.00
_cell.angle_beta   90.00
_cell.angle_gamma   90.00
#
_symmetry.space_group_name_H-M   'P 1'
#
loop_
_entity.id
_entity.type
_entity.pdbx_description
1 polymer ?
#
loop_
_entity_poly.entity_id
_entity_poly.type
_entity_poly.pdbx_seq_one_letter_code
_entity_poly.pdbx_strand_id
1 'polypeptide(L)' 'MIDRKLGLFSYRGGALVQLDQVRFVRKLQIGSSSPQLVAVTPGGTLVIKRGNPFDGGIGDVDKVLTAVAQEV' A
#
# COMPACT_ATOMS: atom_id res chain seq x y z
N MET A 1 6.82 -6.66 1.16
CA MET A 1 8.24 -6.26 1.03
C MET A 1 8.33 -5.26 -0.11
N ILE A 2 9.02 -4.15 0.14
CA ILE A 2 9.40 -3.16 -0.89
C ILE A 2 10.92 -3.27 -1.00
N ASP A 3 11.42 -3.58 -2.19
CA ASP A 3 12.84 -3.54 -2.51
C ASP A 3 13.07 -2.45 -3.55
N ARG A 4 13.59 -1.30 -3.11
CA ARG A 4 13.83 -0.15 -3.99
C ARG A 4 15.03 -0.34 -4.91
N LYS A 5 16.01 -1.15 -4.49
CA LYS A 5 17.22 -1.38 -5.29
C LYS A 5 16.91 -2.24 -6.51
N LEU A 6 15.99 -3.20 -6.34
CA LEU A 6 15.52 -4.06 -7.43
C LEU A 6 14.25 -3.54 -8.11
N GLY A 7 13.62 -2.49 -7.57
CA GLY A 7 12.36 -1.97 -8.08
C GLY A 7 11.19 -2.95 -7.91
N LEU A 8 11.17 -3.73 -6.82
CA LEU A 8 10.19 -4.81 -6.63
C LEU A 8 9.28 -4.59 -5.43
N PHE A 9 8.04 -5.05 -5.57
CA PHE A 9 7.05 -5.18 -4.53
C PHE A 9 6.53 -6.62 -4.42
N SER A 10 6.34 -7.09 -3.19
CA SER A 10 5.63 -8.33 -2.88
C SER A 10 4.78 -8.15 -1.63
N TYR A 11 3.70 -8.93 -1.50
CA TYR A 11 2.87 -8.93 -0.31
C TYR A 11 2.63 -10.36 0.19
N ARG A 12 2.98 -10.63 1.45
CA ARG A 12 2.75 -11.91 2.15
C ARG A 12 3.19 -13.16 1.36
N GLY A 13 4.33 -13.08 0.65
CA GLY A 13 4.83 -14.19 -0.17
C GLY A 13 4.10 -14.38 -1.51
N GLY A 14 3.22 -13.46 -1.88
CA GLY A 14 2.60 -13.41 -3.21
C GLY A 14 3.57 -12.97 -4.30
N ALA A 15 3.04 -12.87 -5.52
CA ALA A 15 3.81 -12.55 -6.73
C ALA A 15 4.67 -11.29 -6.57
N LEU A 16 5.84 -11.31 -7.23
CA LEU A 16 6.68 -10.12 -7.41
C LEU A 16 6.07 -9.23 -8.49
N VAL A 17 5.99 -7.94 -8.21
CA VAL A 17 5.48 -6.91 -9.10
C VAL A 17 6.49 -5.80 -9.21
N GLN A 18 6.60 -5.17 -10.38
CA GLN A 18 7.40 -3.95 -10.52
C GLN A 18 6.83 -2.84 -9.64
N LEU A 19 7.70 -2.15 -8.91
CA LEU A 19 7.32 -1.17 -7.89
C LEU A 19 6.64 0.06 -8.51
N ASP A 20 7.07 0.48 -9.70
CA ASP A 20 6.49 1.58 -10.48
C ASP A 20 5.04 1.29 -10.95
N GLN A 21 4.66 0.02 -11.03
CA GLN A 21 3.30 -0.44 -11.33
C GLN A 21 2.41 -0.53 -10.09
N VAL A 22 2.94 -0.27 -8.89
CA VAL A 22 2.19 -0.32 -7.64
C VAL A 22 1.76 1.08 -7.22
N ARG A 23 0.46 1.28 -7.02
CA ARG A 23 -0.09 2.50 -6.41
C ARG A 23 -0.52 2.24 -4.99
N PHE A 24 0.01 3.00 -4.04
CA PHE A 24 -0.42 2.94 -2.65
C PHE A 24 -1.56 3.94 -2.43
N VAL A 25 -2.70 3.42 -2.00
CA VAL A 25 -3.93 4.22 -1.88
C VAL A 25 -4.55 4.08 -0.51
N ARG A 26 -5.15 5.18 -0.06
CA ARG A 26 -6.06 5.24 1.08
C ARG A 26 -7.46 4.86 0.63
N LYS A 27 -8.08 3.88 1.29
CA LYS A 27 -9.45 3.45 1.01
C LYS A 27 -10.28 3.42 2.29
N LEU A 28 -11.52 3.91 2.24
CA LEU A 28 -12.47 3.69 3.34
C LEU A 28 -12.96 2.25 3.34
N GLN A 29 -13.24 1.70 4.52
CA GLN A 29 -13.79 0.35 4.68
C GLN A 29 -15.22 0.44 5.18
N ILE A 30 -16.08 -0.44 4.70
CA ILE A 30 -17.48 -0.50 5.13
C ILE A 30 -17.51 -0.89 6.61
N GLY A 31 -18.27 -0.16 7.43
CA GLY A 31 -18.40 -0.42 8.86
C GLY A 31 -17.29 0.17 9.74
N SER A 32 -16.41 1.01 9.21
CA SER A 32 -15.44 1.76 10.02
C SER A 32 -15.20 3.16 9.47
N SER A 33 -15.03 4.11 10.38
CA SER A 33 -14.63 5.49 10.09
C SER A 33 -13.14 5.63 9.78
N SER A 34 -12.35 4.57 9.96
CA SER A 34 -10.90 4.59 9.71
C SER A 34 -10.54 4.02 8.33
N PRO A 35 -9.66 4.72 7.58
CA PRO A 35 -9.18 4.24 6.30
C PRO A 35 -8.19 3.07 6.45
N GLN A 36 -8.01 2.33 5.36
CA GLN A 36 -7.00 1.29 5.19
C GLN A 36 -6.00 1.69 4.10
N LEU A 37 -4.76 1.24 4.27
CA LEU A 37 -3.70 1.32 3.30
C LEU A 37 -3.78 0.10 2.38
N VAL A 38 -3.80 0.37 1.09
CA VAL A 38 -3.98 -0.64 0.06
C VAL A 38 -2.92 -0.46 -1.02
N ALA A 39 -2.33 -1.55 -1.50
CA ALA A 39 -1.56 -1.58 -2.75
C ALA A 39 -2.47 -2.02 -3.90
N VAL A 40 -2.55 -1.19 -4.94
CA VAL A 40 -3.17 -1.55 -6.22
C VAL A 40 -2.05 -1.98 -7.15
N THR A 41 -2.10 -3.22 -7.60
CA THR A 41 -1.15 -3.81 -8.53
C THR A 41 -1.89 -4.31 -9.78
N PRO A 42 -1.19 -4.63 -10.89
CA PRO A 42 -1.82 -5.25 -12.06
C PRO A 42 -2.53 -6.57 -11.74
N GLY A 43 -2.06 -7.31 -10.73
CA GLY A 43 -2.66 -8.57 -10.29
C GLY A 43 -3.83 -8.40 -9.32
N GLY A 44 -4.17 -7.18 -8.94
CA GLY A 44 -5.30 -6.88 -8.07
C GLY A 44 -4.96 -5.97 -6.89
N THR A 45 -5.87 -5.94 -5.92
CA THR A 45 -5.82 -5.02 -4.79
C THR A 45 -5.49 -5.76 -3.49
N LEU A 46 -4.48 -5.28 -2.76
CA LEU A 46 -3.93 -5.93 -1.58
C LEU A 46 -4.01 -4.98 -0.37
N VAL A 47 -4.71 -5.39 0.69
CA VAL A 47 -4.81 -4.59 1.93
C VAL A 47 -3.53 -4.78 2.75
N ILE A 48 -2.72 -3.73 2.87
CA ILE A 48 -1.45 -3.78 3.61
C ILE A 48 -1.68 -3.60 5.11
N LYS A 49 -2.42 -2.56 5.48
CA LYS A 49 -2.75 -2.24 6.88
C LYS A 49 -4.16 -1.68 6.94
N ARG A 50 -4.94 -2.18 7.88
CA ARG A 50 -6.21 -1.54 8.25
C ARG A 50 -5.93 -0.52 9.34
N GLY A 51 -6.43 0.70 9.17
CA GLY A 51 -6.45 1.68 10.25
C GLY A 51 -7.49 1.28 11.28
N ASN A 52 -7.26 1.71 12.52
CA ASN A 52 -8.19 1.56 13.61
C ASN A 52 -8.53 2.95 14.19
N PRO A 53 -9.81 3.23 14.48
CA PRO A 53 -10.24 4.53 15.00
C PRO A 53 -9.58 4.94 16.30
N PHE A 54 -9.14 3.97 17.11
CA PHE A 54 -8.62 4.23 18.45
C PHE A 54 -7.09 4.37 18.49
N ASP A 55 -6.37 3.91 17.47
CA ASP A 55 -4.89 3.90 17.44
C ASP A 55 -4.28 4.84 16.38
N GLY A 56 -5.11 5.65 15.70
CA GLY A 56 -4.65 6.71 14.80
C GLY A 56 -4.63 6.37 13.31
N GLY A 57 -5.25 5.26 12.89
CA GLY A 57 -5.47 4.97 11.46
C GLY A 57 -4.20 4.60 10.69
N ILE A 58 -3.96 5.25 9.55
CA ILE A 58 -2.78 4.99 8.68
C ILE A 58 -1.90 6.23 8.43
N GLY A 59 -2.25 7.39 9.00
CA GLY A 59 -1.58 8.66 8.70
C GLY A 59 -1.54 8.98 7.20
N ASP A 60 -0.39 9.48 6.73
CA ASP A 60 -0.11 9.81 5.32
C ASP A 60 0.83 8.79 4.63
N VAL A 61 0.88 7.57 5.15
CA VAL A 61 1.81 6.54 4.66
C VAL A 61 1.57 6.18 3.18
N ASP A 62 0.33 6.32 2.69
CA ASP A 62 -0.02 6.13 1.28
C ASP A 62 0.74 7.08 0.36
N LYS A 63 0.89 8.35 0.78
CA LYS A 63 1.63 9.37 0.02
C LYS A 63 3.13 9.08 0.02
N VAL A 64 3.69 8.77 1.18
CA VAL A 64 5.13 8.47 1.33
C VAL A 64 5.51 7.26 0.50
N LEU A 65 4.74 6.18 0.57
CA LEU A 65 5.02 4.97 -0.21
C LEU A 65 4.85 5.20 -1.71
N THR A 66 3.89 6.01 -2.12
CA THR A 66 3.71 6.37 -3.54
C THR A 66 4.89 7.20 -4.05
N ALA A 67 5.33 8.21 -3.31
CA ALA A 67 6.50 9.02 -3.70
C ALA A 67 7.74 8.12 -3.87
N VAL A 68 8.00 7.27 -2.88
CA VAL A 68 9.12 6.33 -2.90
C VAL A 68 9.04 5.33 -4.06
N ALA A 69 7.84 4.91 -4.47
CA ALA A 69 7.65 4.00 -5.59
C ALA A 69 7.83 4.66 -6.97
N GLN A 70 7.72 5.98 -7.05
CA GLN A 70 7.80 6.75 -8.29
C GLN A 70 9.11 7.54 -8.45
N GLU A 71 10.00 7.52 -7.45
CA GLU A 71 11.34 8.12 -7.50
C GLU A 71 12.39 7.28 -8.26
N VAL A 72 11.97 6.22 -8.96
CA VAL A 72 12.87 5.26 -9.64
C VAL A 72 13.18 5.69 -11.07
#